data_AF-A0A1Q7YL22-F1
#
_entry.id   AF-A0A1Q7YL22-F1
#
_cell.length_a   1.000
_cell.length_b   1.000
_cell.length_c   1.000
_cell.angle_alpha   90.00
_cell.angle_beta   90.00
_cell.angle_gamma   90.00
#
_symmetry.space_group_name_H-M   'P 1'
#
loop_
_entity.id
_entity.type
_entity.pdbx_description
1 polymer ?
#
loop_
_entity_poly.entity_id
_entity_poly.type
_entity_poly.pdbx_seq_one_letter_code
_entity_poly.pdbx_strand_id
1 'polypeptide(L)'
;MDTSISRLYPYAFISLFPINILACVISDRILYLQYTFHLGNWESEDRPRGYFWLPPALKGIKIKRRDRRIQAVAQFLYRTPAWVREDKEAQRLVYFLRGLSFTGLFIFFIPILLALLDVLL
;
A
#
# COMPACT_ATOMS: atom_id res chain seq x y z
N MET A 1 27.01 -20.67 -10.36
CA MET A 1 25.91 -19.71 -10.11
C MET A 1 26.53 -18.34 -10.10
N ASP A 2 26.20 -17.51 -11.09
CA ASP A 2 26.88 -16.25 -11.33
C ASP A 2 26.74 -15.28 -10.16
N THR A 3 27.87 -14.70 -9.75
CA THR A 3 27.91 -13.77 -8.60
C THR A 3 27.34 -12.40 -8.92
N SER A 4 26.91 -12.15 -10.16
CA SER A 4 26.43 -10.85 -10.64
C SER A 4 24.98 -10.58 -10.21
N ILE A 5 24.05 -11.51 -10.45
CA ILE A 5 22.63 -11.33 -10.13
C ILE A 5 22.39 -11.33 -8.62
N SER A 6 23.12 -12.16 -7.87
CA SER A 6 22.99 -12.20 -6.41
C SER A 6 23.33 -10.85 -5.74
N ARG A 7 24.15 -10.01 -6.39
CA ARG A 7 24.44 -8.63 -5.94
C ARG A 7 23.28 -7.68 -6.11
N LEU A 8 22.26 -8.00 -6.91
CA LEU A 8 21.09 -7.14 -7.11
C LEU A 8 20.11 -7.17 -5.93
N TYR A 9 20.06 -8.28 -5.18
CA TYR A 9 19.09 -8.46 -4.08
C TYR A 9 19.23 -7.43 -2.95
N PRO A 10 20.45 -7.09 -2.45
CA PRO A 10 20.60 -6.04 -1.46
C PRO A 10 20.05 -4.69 -1.95
N TYR A 11 20.30 -4.32 -3.21
CA TYR A 11 19.78 -3.07 -3.77
C TYR A 11 18.25 -3.10 -3.88
N ALA A 12 17.67 -4.20 -4.35
CA ALA A 12 16.22 -4.36 -4.38
C ALA A 12 15.60 -4.22 -2.98
N PHE A 13 16.19 -4.86 -1.97
CA PHE A 13 15.72 -4.75 -0.58
C PHE A 13 15.82 -3.32 -0.03
N ILE A 14 16.96 -2.66 -0.24
CA ILE A 14 17.19 -1.27 0.17
C ILE A 14 16.20 -0.32 -0.52
N SER A 15 15.90 -0.53 -1.81
CA SER A 15 14.95 0.29 -2.57
C SER A 15 13.49 0.02 -2.18
N LEU A 16 13.15 -1.22 -1.81
CA LEU A 16 11.79 -1.56 -1.39
C LEU A 16 11.43 -0.91 -0.05
N PHE A 17 12.39 -0.73 0.86
CA PHE A 17 12.12 -0.12 2.17
C PHE A 17 11.46 1.27 2.09
N PRO A 18 12.05 2.30 1.43
CA PRO A 18 11.42 3.62 1.33
C PRO A 18 10.10 3.59 0.54
N ILE A 19 9.98 2.72 -0.47
CA ILE A 19 8.73 2.55 -1.24
C ILE A 19 7.60 2.07 -0.32
N ASN A 20 7.87 1.08 0.53
CA ASN A 20 6.89 0.55 1.47
C ASN A 20 6.51 1.58 2.54
N ILE A 21 7.48 2.33 3.08
CA ILE A 21 7.20 3.41 4.03
C ILE A 21 6.29 4.47 3.38
N LEU A 22 6.62 4.89 2.16
CA LEU A 22 5.82 5.88 1.43
C LEU A 22 4.40 5.35 1.13
N ALA A 23 4.27 4.08 0.73
CA ALA A 23 2.97 3.44 0.52
C ALA A 23 2.12 3.42 1.80
N CYS A 24 2.72 3.14 2.96
CA CYS A 24 2.04 3.21 4.26
C CYS A 24 1.57 4.64 4.57
N VAL A 25 2.41 5.67 4.35
CA VAL A 25 2.04 7.08 4.56
C VAL A 25 0.89 7.52 3.65
N ILE A 26 0.92 7.13 2.37
CA ILE A 26 -0.15 7.45 1.42
C ILE A 26 -1.45 6.73 1.81
N SER A 27 -1.35 5.47 2.21
CA SER A 27 -2.51 4.71 2.69
C SER A 27 -3.16 5.39 3.89
N ASP A 28 -2.35 5.86 4.84
CA ASP A 28 -2.83 6.63 6.00
C ASP A 28 -3.49 7.93 5.60
N ARG A 29 -2.93 8.64 4.61
CA ARG A 29 -3.53 9.87 4.11
C ARG A 29 -4.88 9.61 3.43
N ILE A 30 -5.02 8.53 2.66
CA ILE A 30 -6.30 8.14 2.05
C ILE A 30 -7.33 7.84 3.14
N LEU A 31 -6.95 7.06 4.17
CA LEU A 31 -7.83 6.73 5.29
C LEU A 31 -8.21 7.96 6.12
N TYR A 32 -7.29 8.92 6.27
CA TYR A 32 -7.56 10.20 6.91
C TYR A 32 -8.62 10.98 6.14
N LEU A 33 -8.49 11.12 4.81
CA LEU A 33 -9.48 11.79 3.97
C LEU A 33 -10.84 11.09 4.04
N GLN A 34 -10.84 9.76 4.00
CA GLN A 34 -12.06 8.96 4.13
C GLN A 34 -12.76 9.24 5.47
N TYR A 35 -12.02 9.26 6.58
CA TYR A 35 -12.58 9.55 7.90
C TYR A 35 -13.09 10.99 8.01
N THR A 36 -12.34 11.97 7.50
CA THR A 36 -12.65 13.39 7.66
C THR A 36 -13.82 13.84 6.78
N PHE A 37 -13.87 13.38 5.53
CA PHE A 37 -14.83 13.89 4.55
C PHE A 37 -15.89 12.86 4.12
N HIS A 38 -15.63 11.57 4.33
CA HIS A 38 -16.48 10.47 3.86
C HIS A 38 -16.82 9.50 5.00
N LEU A 39 -17.19 10.04 6.17
CA LEU A 39 -17.35 9.28 7.41
C LEU A 39 -18.30 8.09 7.26
N GLY A 40 -19.42 8.25 6.53
CA GLY A 40 -20.36 7.16 6.29
C GLY A 40 -19.73 5.97 5.56
N ASN A 41 -18.84 6.22 4.58
CA ASN A 41 -18.09 5.16 3.92
C ASN A 41 -17.09 4.50 4.87
N TRP A 42 -16.37 5.29 5.67
CA TRP A 42 -15.43 4.78 6.65
C TRP A 42 -16.11 3.86 7.69
N GLU A 43 -17.29 4.26 8.18
CA GLU A 43 -18.08 3.46 9.12
C GLU A 43 -18.59 2.15 8.49
N SER A 44 -19.03 2.20 7.23
CA SER A 44 -19.49 1.01 6.49
C SER A 44 -18.39 -0.01 6.22
N GLU A 45 -17.12 0.42 6.20
CA GLU A 45 -15.95 -0.43 5.96
C GLU A 45 -15.31 -0.96 7.26
N ASP A 46 -16.10 -1.06 8.34
CA ASP A 46 -15.65 -1.50 9.67
C ASP A 46 -14.55 -0.61 10.29
N ARG A 47 -14.53 0.68 9.95
CA ARG A 47 -13.69 1.70 10.61
C ARG A 47 -12.19 1.38 10.54
N PRO A 48 -11.61 1.26 9.32
CA PRO A 48 -10.20 0.92 9.17
C PRO A 48 -9.29 1.97 9.81
N ARG A 49 -8.17 1.52 10.38
CA ARG A 49 -7.10 2.38 10.91
C ARG A 49 -5.91 2.46 9.96
N GLY A 50 -5.11 3.52 10.08
CA GLY A 50 -3.82 3.63 9.40
C GLY A 50 -2.73 2.71 9.99
N TYR A 51 -1.58 2.71 9.33
CA TYR A 51 -0.33 2.13 9.80
C TYR A 51 0.30 2.97 10.92
N PHE A 52 0.32 4.29 10.75
CA PHE A 52 0.90 5.28 11.66
C PHE A 52 -0.16 6.22 12.24
N TRP A 53 -1.30 6.36 11.56
CA TRP A 53 -2.40 7.20 11.97
C TRP A 53 -3.53 6.41 12.64
N LEU A 54 -3.96 6.87 13.82
CA LEU A 54 -5.09 6.32 14.56
C LEU A 54 -6.25 7.34 14.59
N PRO A 55 -7.42 7.00 14.01
CA PRO A 55 -8.62 7.84 14.07
C PRO A 55 -9.02 8.17 15.52
N PRO A 56 -9.42 9.42 15.83
CA PRO A 56 -9.90 9.79 17.16
C PRO A 56 -11.03 8.89 17.68
N ALA A 57 -11.94 8.46 16.79
CA ALA A 57 -13.05 7.57 17.12
C ALA A 57 -12.62 6.17 17.61
N LEU A 58 -11.35 5.79 17.41
CA LEU A 58 -10.79 4.51 17.87
C LEU A 58 -9.90 4.65 19.10
N LYS A 59 -9.65 5.87 19.60
CA LYS A 59 -8.84 6.08 20.81
C LYS A 59 -9.55 5.46 22.03
N GLY A 60 -8.83 4.64 22.78
CA GLY A 60 -9.35 3.94 23.97
C GLY A 60 -10.17 2.68 23.68
N ILE A 61 -10.46 2.36 22.41
CA ILE A 61 -11.13 1.12 22.03
C ILE A 61 -10.06 0.02 21.89
N LYS A 62 -10.29 -1.14 22.53
CA LYS A 62 -9.45 -2.33 22.28
C LYS A 62 -9.59 -2.74 20.82
N ILE A 63 -8.52 -2.57 20.06
CA ILE A 63 -8.47 -2.96 18.65
C ILE A 63 -8.75 -4.45 18.57
N LYS A 64 -9.82 -4.82 17.87
CA LYS A 64 -10.18 -6.24 17.67
C LYS A 64 -9.05 -6.93 16.90
N ARG A 65 -8.85 -8.22 17.17
CA ARG A 65 -7.82 -9.07 16.53
C ARG A 65 -7.90 -9.08 14.99
N ARG A 66 -9.06 -8.71 14.42
CA ARG A 66 -9.34 -8.68 12.98
C ARG A 66 -9.24 -7.24 12.45
N ASP A 67 -8.01 -6.77 12.32
CA ASP A 67 -7.71 -5.46 11.72
C ASP A 67 -7.97 -5.51 10.20
N ARG A 68 -8.92 -4.69 9.71
CA ARG A 68 -9.26 -4.62 8.28
C ARG A 68 -8.38 -3.68 7.48
N ARG A 69 -7.34 -3.07 8.07
CA ARG A 69 -6.40 -2.19 7.35
C ARG A 69 -5.89 -2.80 6.04
N ILE A 70 -5.45 -4.06 6.07
CA ILE A 70 -4.92 -4.74 4.87
C ILE A 70 -6.02 -4.87 3.80
N GLN A 71 -7.26 -5.15 4.20
CA GLN A 71 -8.40 -5.23 3.28
C GLN A 71 -8.73 -3.87 2.68
N ALA A 72 -8.71 -2.80 3.47
CA ALA A 72 -8.94 -1.44 2.99
C ALA A 72 -7.86 -1.00 1.99
N VAL A 73 -6.58 -1.24 2.29
CA VAL A 73 -5.50 -0.94 1.34
C VAL A 73 -5.61 -1.78 0.07
N ALA A 74 -5.89 -3.09 0.20
CA ALA A 74 -6.11 -3.94 -0.97
C ALA A 74 -7.28 -3.43 -1.83
N GLN A 75 -8.35 -2.95 -1.20
CA GLN A 75 -9.47 -2.35 -1.92
C GLN A 75 -9.01 -1.15 -2.76
N PHE A 76 -8.16 -0.25 -2.25
CA PHE A 76 -7.64 0.88 -3.02
C PHE A 76 -6.71 0.45 -4.17
N LEU A 77 -5.94 -0.62 -3.98
CA LEU A 77 -5.06 -1.16 -5.03
C LEU A 77 -5.84 -1.74 -6.21
N TYR A 78 -6.92 -2.47 -5.95
CA TYR A 78 -7.64 -3.21 -6.98
C TYR A 78 -8.95 -2.57 -7.44
N ARG A 79 -9.52 -1.64 -6.66
CA ARG A 79 -10.80 -0.98 -6.95
C ARG A 79 -10.72 0.51 -6.66
N THR A 80 -11.51 1.29 -7.39
CA THR A 80 -11.70 2.72 -7.10
C THR A 80 -13.11 2.90 -6.51
N PRO A 81 -13.25 3.04 -5.18
CA PRO A 81 -14.53 3.27 -4.51
C PRO A 81 -15.24 4.51 -5.07
N ALA A 82 -16.58 4.56 -4.95
CA ALA A 82 -17.38 5.67 -5.46
C ALA A 82 -16.92 7.02 -4.89
N TRP A 83 -16.74 7.11 -3.58
CA TRP A 83 -16.28 8.33 -2.90
C TRP A 83 -14.92 8.83 -3.40
N VAL A 84 -14.00 7.92 -3.77
CA VAL A 84 -12.70 8.27 -4.34
C VAL A 84 -12.84 8.90 -5.75
N ARG A 85 -13.89 8.56 -6.49
CA ARG A 85 -14.13 9.14 -7.83
C ARG A 85 -14.60 10.60 -7.74
N GLU A 86 -15.25 10.94 -6.63
CA GLU A 86 -15.80 12.27 -6.37
C GLU A 86 -14.75 13.20 -5.75
N ASP A 87 -13.74 12.64 -5.07
CA ASP A 87 -12.68 13.37 -4.39
C ASP A 87 -11.35 13.32 -5.18
N LYS A 88 -10.98 14.45 -5.79
CA LYS A 88 -9.76 14.58 -6.61
C LYS A 88 -8.47 14.34 -5.82
N GLU A 89 -8.41 14.68 -4.53
CA GLU A 89 -7.22 14.45 -3.72
C GLU A 89 -7.07 12.96 -3.44
N ALA A 90 -8.15 12.30 -3.00
CA ALA A 90 -8.18 10.86 -2.78
C ALA A 90 -7.82 10.09 -4.06
N GLN A 91 -8.36 10.52 -5.21
CA GLN A 91 -8.06 9.90 -6.50
C GLN A 91 -6.57 9.94 -6.83
N ARG A 92 -5.92 11.11 -6.66
CA ARG A 92 -4.47 11.26 -6.89
C ARG A 92 -3.65 10.35 -5.99
N LEU A 93 -4.01 10.28 -4.71
CA LEU A 93 -3.31 9.42 -3.74
C LEU A 93 -3.46 7.93 -4.09
N VAL A 94 -4.65 7.49 -4.50
CA VAL A 94 -4.88 6.11 -4.94
C VAL A 94 -4.06 5.78 -6.20
N TYR A 95 -3.99 6.69 -7.17
CA TYR A 95 -3.12 6.49 -8.33
C TYR A 95 -1.64 6.40 -7.95
N PHE A 96 -1.19 7.27 -7.04
CA PHE A 96 0.19 7.25 -6.58
C PHE A 96 0.52 5.97 -5.79
N LEU A 97 -0.40 5.51 -4.94
CA LEU A 97 -0.28 4.23 -4.23
C LEU A 97 -0.16 3.05 -5.21
N ARG A 98 -0.97 3.02 -6.27
CA ARG A 98 -0.90 1.98 -7.30
C ARG A 98 0.43 2.04 -8.05
N GLY A 99 0.89 3.24 -8.44
CA GLY A 99 2.17 3.45 -9.09
C GLY A 99 3.36 2.97 -8.26
N LEU A 100 3.36 3.25 -6.95
CA LEU A 100 4.37 2.73 -6.02
C LEU A 100 4.28 1.21 -5.90
N SER A 101 3.08 0.65 -5.83
CA SER A 101 2.89 -0.79 -5.72
C SER A 101 3.41 -1.52 -6.96
N PHE A 102 3.10 -1.02 -8.16
CA PHE A 102 3.65 -1.57 -9.40
C PHE A 102 5.17 -1.43 -9.46
N THR A 103 5.72 -0.27 -9.11
CA THR A 103 7.18 -0.06 -9.04
C THR A 103 7.84 -1.07 -8.10
N GLY A 104 7.26 -1.29 -6.92
CA GLY A 104 7.74 -2.28 -5.97
C GLY A 104 7.71 -3.70 -6.52
N LEU A 105 6.63 -4.09 -7.22
CA LEU A 105 6.55 -5.39 -7.89
C LEU A 105 7.65 -5.56 -8.94
N PHE A 106 7.90 -4.55 -9.78
CA PHE A 106 8.98 -4.61 -10.77
C PHE A 106 10.35 -4.77 -10.10
N ILE A 107 10.66 -3.99 -9.07
CA ILE A 107 11.93 -4.08 -8.33
C ILE A 107 12.11 -5.48 -7.73
N PHE A 108 11.03 -6.10 -7.25
CA PHE A 108 11.08 -7.43 -6.65
C PHE A 108 11.22 -8.55 -7.69
N PHE A 109 10.45 -8.52 -8.77
CA PHE A 109 10.37 -9.62 -9.74
C PHE A 109 11.44 -9.57 -10.84
N ILE A 110 11.99 -8.41 -11.19
CA ILE A 110 13.02 -8.32 -12.24
C ILE A 110 14.27 -9.17 -11.91
N PRO A 111 14.88 -9.09 -10.71
CA PRO A 111 16.04 -9.92 -10.37
C PRO A 111 15.74 -11.42 -10.42
N ILE A 112 14.53 -11.82 -10.02
CA ILE A 112 14.07 -13.22 -10.06
C ILE A 112 13.96 -13.68 -11.52
N LEU A 113 13.35 -12.87 -12.37
CA LEU A 113 13.21 -13.18 -13.80
C LEU A 113 14.57 -13.32 -14.47
N LEU A 114 15.51 -12.40 -14.20
CA LEU A 114 16.88 -12.48 -14.72
C LEU A 114 17.59 -13.74 -14.22
N ALA A 115 17.47 -14.08 -12.93
CA ALA A 115 18.05 -15.29 -12.37
C ALA A 115 17.50 -16.57 -13.04
N LEU A 116 16.21 -16.60 -13.37
CA LEU A 116 15.59 -17.73 -14.06
C LEU A 116 16.05 -17.84 -15.51
N LEU A 117 16.18 -16.72 -16.22
CA LEU A 117 16.70 -16.70 -17.59
C LEU A 117 18.15 -17.20 -17.66
N ASP A 118 19.00 -16.80 -16.72
CA ASP A 118 20.39 -17.26 -16.61
C ASP A 118 20.54 -18.77 -16.34
N VAL A 119 19.52 -19.40 -15.73
CA VAL A 119 19.53 -20.86 -15.48
C VAL A 119 19.05 -21.64 -16.70
N LEU A 120 18.22 -21.03 -17.55
CA LEU A 120 17.57 -21.68 -18.69
C LEU A 120 18.36 -21.57 -20.00
N LEU A 121 19.21 -20.55 -20.14
CA LEU A 121 20.07 -20.30 -21.30
C LEU A 121 21.48 -20.88 -21.08
#